data_AF-A0A6A0QWZ5-F1
#
_entry.id   AF-A0A6A0QWZ5-F1
#
_cell.length_a   1.000
_cell.length_b   1.000
_cell.length_c   1.000
_cell.angle_alpha   90.00
_cell.angle_beta   90.00
_cell.angle_gamma   90.00
#
_symmetry.space_group_name_H-M   'P 1'
#
loop_
_entity.id
_entity.type
_entity.pdbx_description
1 polymer ?
#
loop_
_entity_poly.entity_id
_entity_poly.type
_entity_poly.pdbx_seq_one_letter_code
_entity_poly.pdbx_strand_id
1 'polypeptide(L)' 'MPRIWVSTTVDETLITAARRSRSELNDAALLDEALASLLRTQRSAEIDASYSAYDDQPLAGPDAWGDLDSFHDSVGAG' A
#
# COMPACT_ATOMS: atom_id res chain seq x y z
N MET A 1 19.81 15.05 -5.35
CA MET A 1 18.63 15.89 -5.03
C MET A 1 19.05 16.95 -4.01
N PRO A 2 18.49 18.16 -4.05
CA PRO A 2 18.78 19.19 -3.05
C PRO A 2 18.42 18.69 -1.65
N ARG A 3 19.23 19.05 -0.65
CA ARG A 3 19.00 18.70 0.76
C ARG A 3 18.38 19.88 1.48
N ILE A 4 17.36 19.62 2.29
CA ILE A 4 16.71 20.61 3.15
C ILE A 4 16.96 20.21 4.61
N TRP A 5 17.23 21.19 5.46
CA TRP A 5 17.33 20.97 6.90
C TRP A 5 15.94 20.88 7.52
N VAL A 6 15.71 19.84 8.32
CA VAL A 6 14.47 19.61 9.03
C VAL A 6 14.77 19.60 10.52
N SER A 7 14.18 20.53 11.26
CA SER A 7 14.20 20.54 12.72
C SER A 7 12.80 20.24 13.23
N THR A 8 12.67 19.12 13.92
CA THR A 8 11.39 18.65 14.45
C THR A 8 11.64 17.84 15.71
N THR A 9 10.62 17.74 16.55
CA THR A 9 10.61 16.85 17.71
C THR A 9 9.91 15.56 17.32
N VAL A 10 10.53 14.42 17.66
CA VAL A 10 9.98 13.09 17.42
C VAL A 10 9.87 12.32 18.72
N ASP A 11 9.06 11.27 18.73
CA ASP A 11 8.99 10.34 19.85
C ASP A 11 10.35 9.64 20.05
N GLU A 12 10.87 9.69 21.29
CA GLU A 12 12.18 9.15 21.65
C GLU A 12 12.27 7.63 21.45
N THR A 13 11.21 6.92 21.82
CA THR A 13 11.18 5.46 21.74
C THR A 13 11.17 5.00 20.29
N LEU A 14 10.41 5.70 19.44
CA LEU A 14 10.31 5.44 18.02
C LEU A 14 11.65 5.67 17.32
N ILE A 15 12.31 6.82 17.54
CA ILE A 15 13.59 7.10 16.88
C ILE A 15 14.69 6.17 17.37
N THR A 16 14.67 5.79 18.66
CA THR A 16 15.62 4.83 19.22
C THR A 16 15.44 3.45 18.61
N ALA A 17 14.19 2.98 18.46
CA ALA A 17 13.90 1.71 17.80
C ALA A 17 14.32 1.73 16.33
N ALA A 18 14.01 2.80 15.59
CA ALA A 18 14.38 2.94 14.18
C ALA A 18 15.91 2.88 13.98
N ARG A 19 16.68 3.61 14.80
CA ARG A 19 18.15 3.58 14.77
C ARG A 19 18.72 2.21 15.09
N ARG A 20 18.11 1.45 16.02
CA ARG A 20 18.53 0.08 16.32
C ARG A 20 18.25 -0.86 15.15
N SER A 21 17.08 -0.75 14.53
CA SER A 21 16.70 -1.59 13.39
C SER A 21 17.50 -1.31 12.12
N ARG A 22 17.99 -0.08 11.94
CA ARG A 22 18.80 0.36 10.79
C ARG A 22 20.11 0.99 11.26
N SER A 23 20.88 0.24 12.04
CA SER A 23 22.13 0.69 12.65
C SER A 23 23.20 1.17 11.65
N GLU A 24 23.05 0.78 10.39
CA GLU A 24 23.91 1.16 9.26
C GLU A 24 23.60 2.56 8.71
N LEU A 25 22.45 3.16 9.08
CA LEU A 25 21.99 4.44 8.54
C LEU A 25 22.17 5.58 9.55
N ASN A 26 22.44 6.77 9.01
CA ASN A 26 22.32 8.01 9.80
C ASN A 26 20.87 8.52 9.81
N ASP A 27 20.58 9.48 10.67
CA ASP A 27 19.23 10.04 10.83
C ASP A 27 18.66 10.63 9.53
N ALA A 28 19.50 11.24 8.69
CA ALA A 28 19.04 11.78 7.41
C ALA A 28 18.58 10.67 6.46
N ALA A 29 19.34 9.58 6.36
CA ALA A 29 18.96 8.41 5.55
C ALA A 29 17.74 7.68 6.12
N LEU A 30 17.62 7.59 7.45
CA LEU A 30 16.42 7.08 8.11
C LEU A 30 15.17 7.90 7.77
N LEU A 31 15.28 9.23 7.80
CA LEU A 31 14.19 10.12 7.42
C LEU A 31 13.84 9.99 5.93
N ASP A 32 14.84 9.89 5.05
CA ASP A 32 14.62 9.64 3.62
C ASP A 32 13.84 8.33 3.40
N GLU A 33 14.23 7.23 4.06
CA GLU A 33 13.53 5.94 3.97
C GLU A 33 12.11 6.00 4.51
N ALA A 34 11.90 6.65 5.66
CA ALA A 34 10.59 6.81 6.26
C ALA A 34 9.63 7.61 5.35
N LEU A 35 10.12 8.73 4.79
CA LEU A 35 9.35 9.56 3.86
C LEU A 35 9.05 8.81 2.56
N ALA A 36 10.03 8.09 2.01
CA ALA A 36 9.81 7.27 0.81
C ALA A 36 8.77 6.17 1.07
N SER A 37 8.82 5.52 2.23
CA SER A 37 7.84 4.49 2.60
C SER A 37 6.44 5.09 2.80
N LEU A 38 6.33 6.25 3.45
CA LEU A 38 5.07 6.96 3.60
C LEU A 38 4.43 7.28 2.24
N LEU A 39 5.21 7.84 1.31
CA LEU A 39 4.72 8.18 -0.03
C LEU A 39 4.31 6.93 -0.83
N ARG A 40 5.05 5.83 -0.70
CA ARG A 40 4.69 4.57 -1.36
C ARG A 40 3.38 4.00 -0.79
N THR A 41 3.20 4.02 0.52
CA THR A 41 1.96 3.58 1.16
C THR A 41 0.78 4.46 0.76
N GLN A 42 0.96 5.79 0.76
CA GLN A 42 -0.08 6.70 0.30
C GLN A 42 -0.42 6.45 -1.17
N ARG A 43 0.58 6.24 -2.03
CA ARG A 43 0.33 5.94 -3.44
C ARG A 43 -0.42 4.63 -3.63
N SER A 44 -0.13 3.60 -2.84
CA SER A 44 -0.88 2.35 -2.84
C SER A 44 -2.34 2.58 -2.42
N ALA A 45 -2.55 3.33 -1.33
CA ALA A 45 -3.90 3.64 -0.85
C ALA A 45 -4.71 4.49 -1.85
N GLU A 46 -4.08 5.41 -2.58
CA GLU A 46 -4.70 6.15 -3.69
C GLU A 46 -5.09 5.23 -4.85
N ILE A 47 -4.29 4.21 -5.14
CA ILE A 47 -4.58 3.21 -6.18
C ILE A 47 -5.73 2.31 -5.73
N ASP A 48 -5.69 1.79 -4.51
CA ASP A 48 -6.76 0.94 -3.95
C ASP A 48 -8.09 1.70 -3.87
N ALA A 49 -8.07 2.97 -3.43
CA ALA A 49 -9.25 3.85 -3.44
C ALA A 49 -9.75 4.19 -4.85
N SER A 50 -8.92 4.10 -5.88
CA SER A 50 -9.36 4.25 -7.27
C SER A 50 -10.04 2.98 -7.80
N TYR A 51 -9.84 1.82 -7.17
CA TYR A 51 -10.48 0.55 -7.51
C TYR A 51 -11.67 0.20 -6.61
N SER A 52 -11.86 0.87 -5.47
CA SER A 52 -13.06 0.69 -4.63
C SER A 52 -14.37 1.06 -5.34
N ALA A 53 -14.30 1.78 -6.46
CA ALA A 53 -15.44 1.99 -7.35
C ALA A 53 -15.98 0.69 -7.98
N TYR A 54 -15.21 -0.40 -7.96
CA TYR A 54 -15.63 -1.73 -8.42
C TYR A 54 -15.98 -2.69 -7.28
N ASP A 55 -15.78 -2.31 -6.02
CA ASP A 55 -16.14 -3.15 -4.86
C ASP A 55 -17.67 -3.32 -4.73
N ASP A 56 -18.44 -2.36 -5.25
CA ASP A 56 -19.91 -2.39 -5.27
C ASP A 56 -20.50 -3.08 -6.51
N GLN A 57 -19.68 -3.65 -7.41
CA GLN A 57 -20.20 -4.33 -8.59
C GLN A 57 -20.64 -5.76 -8.21
N PRO A 58 -21.95 -6.09 -8.24
CA PRO A 58 -22.40 -7.45 -7.98
C PRO A 58 -21.82 -8.36 -9.06
N LEU A 59 -21.12 -9.43 -8.65
CA LEU A 59 -20.59 -10.47 -9.55
C LEU A 59 -21.68 -11.20 -10.36
N ALA A 60 -22.96 -10.98 -10.03
CA ALA A 60 -24.13 -11.60 -10.63
C ALA A 60 -24.80 -10.73 -11.73
N GLY A 61 -24.10 -9.75 -12.29
CA GLY A 61 -24.57 -9.05 -13.50
C GLY A 61 -24.22 -9.87 -14.74
N PRO A 62 -25.17 -10.26 -15.60
CA PRO A 62 -24.84 -10.93 -16.85
C PRO A 62 -24.00 -9.98 -17.71
N ASP A 63 -22.72 -10.28 -17.86
CA ASP A 63 -21.82 -9.53 -18.73
C ASP A 63 -21.77 -10.17 -20.12
N ALA A 64 -20.97 -9.58 -21.02
CA ALA A 64 -20.83 -10.05 -22.39
C ALA A 64 -20.18 -11.44 -22.52
N TRP A 65 -19.69 -12.01 -21.41
CA TRP A 65 -19.04 -13.31 -21.32
C TRP A 65 -19.88 -14.37 -20.57
N GLY A 66 -21.03 -13.98 -20.00
CA GLY A 66 -21.99 -14.89 -19.39
C GLY A 66 -21.88 -14.99 -17.87
N ASP A 67 -22.83 -15.69 -17.26
CA ASP A 67 -22.96 -15.85 -15.81
C ASP A 67 -21.85 -16.75 -15.22
N LEU A 68 -21.13 -16.23 -14.22
CA LEU A 68 -20.03 -16.94 -13.55
C LEU A 68 -20.48 -18.22 -12.84
N ASP A 69 -21.72 -18.27 -12.36
CA ASP A 69 -22.27 -19.48 -11.70
C ASP A 69 -22.37 -20.64 -12.69
N SER A 70 -22.74 -20.35 -13.94
CA SER A 70 -22.79 -21.35 -15.03
C SER A 70 -21.39 -21.90 -15.39
N PHE A 71 -20.33 -21.12 -15.19
CA PHE A 71 -18.96 -21.58 -15.43
C PHE A 71 -18.50 -22.54 -14.31
N HIS A 72 -18.84 -22.26 -13.05
CA HIS A 72 -18.50 -23.11 -11.92
C HIS A 72 -19.16 -24.49 -11.98
N ASP A 73 -20.42 -24.57 -12.38
CA ASP A 73 -21.12 -25.86 -12.58
C ASP A 73 -20.47 -26.73 -13.66
N SER A 74 -19.86 -26.13 -14.68
CA SER A 74 -19.18 -26.87 -15.75
C SER A 74 -17.83 -27.48 -15.33
N VAL A 75 -17.17 -26.90 -14.30
CA VAL A 75 -15.84 -27.33 -13.84
C VAL A 75 -15.93 -28.35 -12.70
N GLY A 76 -17.06 -28.42 -11.98
CA GLY A 76 -17.32 -29.42 -10.94
C GLY A 76 -17.90 -30.75 -11.44
N ALA A 77 -18.37 -30.81 -12.69
CA ALA A 77 -18.90 -32.00 -13.33
C ALA A 77 -17.87 -32.59 -14.32
N GLY A 78 -16.77 -33.14 -13.79
CA GLY A 78 -15.74 -33.86 -14.55
C GLY A 78 -15.08 -34.96 -13.74
#